data_AF-A0A373NRJ7-F1
#
_entry.id   AF-A0A373NRJ7-F1
#
_cell.length_a   1.000
_cell.length_b   1.000
_cell.length_c   1.000
_cell.angle_alpha   90.00
_cell.angle_beta   90.00
_cell.angle_gamma   90.00
#
_symmetry.space_group_name_H-M   'P 1'
#
loop_
_entity.id
_entity.type
_entity.pdbx_description
1 polymer ?
#
loop_
_entity_poly.entity_id
_entity_poly.type
_entity_poly.pdbx_seq_one_letter_code
_entity_poly.pdbx_strand_id
1 'polypeptide(L)'
;MQKIAYDETYRKIRENPREDWRMVPDSHPAIISWELFDEVSAVRETEQAIRDERKKWCRQRRENNPNIFKGRIFCKECGEKLVCHWQRDGSLYFYCKFCHVSISEKDLWNGIHKELYQRMEEHKNLKKLIQKNSENSNLETKKIALSREMEQVSGNIVRLESQKRSGYEQYVLGKLSKEKFLELKQNLENEIVEQKQEKTKKEKELALIQEELRQKKQVAGNTEVLLTVDNLLQYVKKIEVDRRKITYTEFVF
;
A
#
# COMPACT_ATOMS: atom_id res chain seq x y z
N MET A 1 60.33 27.58 -33.36
CA MET A 1 59.39 28.03 -32.31
C MET A 1 58.54 26.84 -31.88
N GLN A 2 58.93 26.14 -30.81
CA GLN A 2 58.09 25.09 -30.22
C GLN A 2 57.07 25.74 -29.29
N LYS A 3 55.78 25.57 -29.59
CA LYS A 3 54.69 25.96 -28.70
C LYS A 3 54.68 24.98 -27.53
N ILE A 4 54.93 25.49 -26.32
CA ILE A 4 54.72 24.75 -25.08
C ILE A 4 53.21 24.54 -24.95
N ALA A 5 52.75 23.30 -25.15
CA ALA A 5 51.37 22.91 -24.89
C ALA A 5 51.21 22.75 -23.37
N TYR A 6 50.34 23.56 -22.76
CA TYR A 6 49.95 23.34 -21.37
C TYR A 6 48.95 22.19 -21.30
N ASP A 7 49.31 21.17 -20.52
CA ASP A 7 48.49 20.00 -20.22
C ASP A 7 47.26 20.41 -19.38
N GLU A 8 46.06 20.23 -19.92
CA GLU A 8 44.77 20.61 -19.31
C GLU A 8 44.39 19.76 -18.08
N THR A 9 45.20 18.75 -17.74
CA THR A 9 44.96 17.85 -16.59
C THR A 9 45.25 18.47 -15.21
N TYR A 10 45.86 19.68 -15.16
CA TYR A 10 46.28 20.34 -13.92
C TYR A 10 45.33 21.42 -13.37
N ARG A 11 44.08 21.51 -13.82
CA ARG A 11 43.05 22.40 -13.22
C ARG A 11 42.45 21.90 -11.90
N LYS A 12 43.24 21.20 -11.08
CA LYS A 12 42.90 20.99 -9.67
C LYS A 12 43.68 22.01 -8.88
N ILE A 13 42.98 22.96 -8.25
CA ILE A 13 43.56 23.82 -7.21
C ILE A 13 44.03 22.86 -6.11
N ARG A 14 45.26 22.36 -6.22
CA ARG A 14 45.93 21.66 -5.14
C ARG A 14 46.41 22.76 -4.22
N GLU A 15 45.94 22.76 -2.98
CA GLU A 15 46.53 23.58 -1.93
C GLU A 15 48.02 23.22 -1.87
N ASN A 16 48.87 24.17 -2.23
CA ASN A 16 50.31 23.97 -2.19
C ASN A 16 50.71 23.91 -0.72
N PRO A 17 51.44 22.87 -0.26
CA PRO A 17 51.89 22.80 1.12
C PRO A 17 52.80 24.00 1.43
N ARG A 18 52.80 24.47 2.67
CA ARG A 18 53.46 25.74 3.05
C ARG A 18 54.96 25.70 2.78
N GLU A 19 55.55 24.52 2.84
CA GLU A 19 56.95 24.23 2.55
C GLU A 19 57.33 24.56 1.09
N ASP A 20 56.37 24.44 0.16
CA ASP A 20 56.56 24.74 -1.26
C ASP A 20 56.28 26.22 -1.59
N TRP A 21 55.94 27.05 -0.59
CA TRP A 21 55.68 28.46 -0.80
C TRP A 21 57.00 29.23 -0.96
N ARG A 22 57.20 29.82 -2.14
CA ARG A 22 58.28 30.79 -2.34
C ARG A 22 57.85 32.15 -1.78
N MET A 23 58.14 32.39 -0.51
CA MET A 23 57.93 33.70 0.12
C MET A 23 59.14 34.61 -0.11
N VAL A 24 58.92 35.81 -0.64
CA VAL A 24 59.95 36.86 -0.75
C VAL A 24 59.63 37.94 0.29
N PRO A 25 60.32 37.98 1.43
CA PRO A 25 60.05 38.98 2.46
C PRO A 25 60.45 40.39 1.99
N ASP A 26 59.83 41.41 2.59
CA ASP A 26 60.23 42.83 2.52
C ASP A 26 60.39 43.43 1.11
N SER A 27 59.66 42.90 0.12
CA SER A 27 59.68 43.44 -1.27
C SER A 27 58.99 44.80 -1.40
N HIS A 28 58.17 45.18 -0.42
CA HIS A 28 57.51 46.49 -0.33
C HIS A 28 57.30 46.86 1.15
N PRO A 29 57.17 48.16 1.49
CA PRO A 29 56.78 48.54 2.85
C PRO A 29 55.42 47.94 3.21
N ALA A 30 55.31 47.39 4.42
CA ALA A 30 54.08 46.76 4.89
C ALA A 30 52.96 47.81 5.04
N ILE A 31 51.76 47.47 4.56
CA ILE A 31 50.57 48.35 4.65
C ILE A 31 50.00 48.35 6.08
N ILE A 32 50.13 47.24 6.79
CA ILE A 32 49.66 47.03 8.17
C ILE A 32 50.76 46.37 9.00
N SER A 33 50.71 46.55 10.33
CA SER A 33 51.61 45.86 11.24
C SER A 33 51.28 44.36 11.32
N TRP A 34 52.29 43.55 11.65
CA TRP A 34 52.10 42.12 11.93
C TRP A 34 51.11 41.91 13.08
N GLU A 35 51.17 42.73 14.13
CA GLU A 35 50.22 42.67 15.26
C GLU A 35 48.77 42.82 14.80
N LEU A 36 48.47 43.83 13.95
CA LEU A 36 47.12 44.03 13.43
C LEU A 36 46.68 42.90 12.48
N PHE A 37 47.62 42.37 11.68
CA PHE A 37 47.34 41.22 10.82
C PHE A 37 47.00 39.97 11.63
N ASP A 38 47.75 39.69 12.70
CA ASP A 38 47.57 38.54 13.56
C ASP A 38 46.24 38.65 14.34
N GLU A 39 45.91 39.83 14.86
CA GLU A 39 44.61 40.10 15.51
C GLU A 39 43.43 39.84 14.56
N VAL A 40 43.47 40.37 13.35
CA VAL A 40 42.41 40.15 12.35
C VAL A 40 42.35 38.71 11.87
N SER A 41 43.51 38.04 11.76
CA SER A 41 43.58 36.61 11.39
C SER A 41 42.91 35.75 12.46
N ALA A 42 43.18 36.00 13.74
CA ALA A 42 42.51 35.30 14.84
C ALA A 42 40.98 35.50 14.81
N VAL A 43 40.49 36.71 14.53
CA VAL A 43 39.04 36.95 14.36
C VAL A 43 38.47 36.13 13.21
N ARG A 44 39.13 36.08 12.05
CA ARG A 44 38.66 35.28 10.90
C ARG A 44 38.66 33.79 11.18
N GLU A 45 39.68 33.28 11.87
CA GLU A 45 39.79 31.87 12.25
C GLU A 45 38.66 31.47 13.20
N THR A 46 38.34 32.30 14.19
CA THR A 46 37.21 32.04 15.11
C THR A 46 35.87 32.06 14.38
N GLU A 47 35.62 33.03 13.49
CA GLU A 47 34.42 33.04 12.63
C GLU A 47 34.33 31.81 11.72
N GLN A 48 35.48 31.38 11.19
CA GLN A 48 35.56 30.21 10.33
C GLN A 48 35.24 28.93 11.12
N ALA A 49 35.79 28.78 12.32
CA ALA A 49 35.50 27.67 13.22
C ALA A 49 33.99 27.59 13.54
N ILE A 50 33.35 28.73 13.86
CA ILE A 50 31.89 28.79 14.08
C ILE A 50 31.12 28.35 12.82
N ARG A 51 31.53 28.80 11.63
CA ARG A 51 30.91 28.38 10.37
C ARG A 51 31.05 26.87 10.13
N ASP A 52 32.22 26.31 10.40
CA ASP A 52 32.49 24.90 10.16
C ASP A 52 31.81 23.99 11.17
N GLU A 53 31.71 24.41 12.43
CA GLU A 53 30.92 23.73 13.46
C GLU A 53 29.43 23.72 13.10
N ARG A 54 28.90 24.85 12.61
CA ARG A 54 27.53 24.92 12.08
C ARG A 54 27.31 23.99 10.89
N LYS A 55 28.27 23.89 9.96
CA LYS A 55 28.19 22.93 8.84
C LYS A 55 28.18 21.49 9.35
N LYS A 56 28.99 21.15 10.36
CA LYS A 56 29.02 19.82 10.98
C LYS A 56 27.67 19.46 11.60
N TRP A 57 27.10 20.37 12.38
CA TRP A 57 25.76 20.21 12.96
C TRP A 57 24.69 20.01 11.87
N CYS A 58 24.73 20.81 10.80
CA CYS A 58 23.82 20.66 9.67
C CYS A 58 23.95 19.30 8.96
N ARG A 59 25.17 18.76 8.82
CA ARG A 59 25.40 17.42 8.22
C ARG A 59 24.80 16.32 9.09
N GLN A 60 25.13 16.32 10.38
CA GLN A 60 24.61 15.33 11.33
C GLN A 60 23.07 15.34 11.39
N ARG A 61 22.47 16.53 11.35
CA ARG A 61 21.01 16.66 11.31
C ARG A 61 20.37 16.05 10.05
N ARG A 62 21.04 16.17 8.89
CA ARG A 62 20.56 15.58 7.63
C ARG A 62 20.70 14.05 7.60
N GLU A 63 21.72 13.52 8.27
CA GLU A 63 21.88 12.08 8.45
C GLU A 63 20.78 11.50 9.33
N ASN A 64 20.43 12.21 10.42
CA ASN A 64 19.38 11.77 11.34
C ASN A 64 17.95 11.99 10.81
N ASN A 65 17.73 12.96 9.93
CA ASN A 65 16.44 13.20 9.29
C ASN A 65 16.55 13.14 7.75
N PRO A 66 16.56 11.91 7.18
CA PRO A 66 16.67 11.73 5.75
C PRO A 66 15.41 12.22 5.05
N ASN A 67 15.58 12.91 3.92
CA ASN A 67 14.46 13.26 3.05
C ASN A 67 13.95 12.02 2.31
N ILE A 68 12.89 11.42 2.85
CA ILE A 68 12.18 10.24 2.32
C ILE A 68 11.58 10.45 0.92
N PHE A 69 11.33 11.71 0.53
CA PHE A 69 10.72 12.06 -0.75
C PHE A 69 11.73 12.47 -1.83
N LYS A 70 13.03 12.24 -1.58
CA LYS A 70 14.12 12.63 -2.48
C LYS A 70 13.87 12.11 -3.89
N GLY A 71 13.70 13.04 -4.84
CA GLY A 71 13.53 12.74 -6.26
C GLY A 71 12.11 12.39 -6.71
N ARG A 72 11.11 12.42 -5.82
CA ARG A 72 9.72 12.05 -6.13
C ARG A 72 8.76 13.24 -6.22
N ILE A 73 9.13 14.43 -5.76
CA ILE A 73 8.25 15.61 -5.72
C ILE A 73 8.54 16.57 -6.87
N PHE A 74 7.51 16.92 -7.61
CA PHE A 74 7.55 17.76 -8.81
C PHE A 74 6.51 18.88 -8.74
N CYS A 75 6.80 19.98 -9.43
CA CYS A 75 5.90 21.11 -9.54
C CYS A 75 4.93 20.84 -10.69
N LYS A 76 3.63 20.93 -10.43
CA LYS A 76 2.61 20.71 -11.46
C LYS A 76 2.64 21.77 -12.56
N GLU A 77 3.09 22.98 -12.23
CA GLU A 77 3.12 24.13 -13.15
C GLU A 77 4.24 24.06 -14.20
N CYS A 78 5.44 23.63 -13.79
CA CYS A 78 6.62 23.63 -14.65
C CYS A 78 7.26 22.24 -14.82
N GLY A 79 6.76 21.21 -14.13
CA GLY A 79 7.31 19.86 -14.15
C GLY A 79 8.64 19.70 -13.41
N GLU A 80 9.25 20.77 -12.91
CA GLU A 80 10.55 20.71 -12.25
C GLU A 80 10.50 20.12 -10.85
N LYS A 81 11.62 19.51 -10.41
CA LYS A 81 11.74 18.95 -9.07
C LYS A 81 11.68 20.05 -8.01
N LEU A 82 10.92 19.81 -6.95
CA LEU A 82 10.90 20.73 -5.81
C LEU A 82 12.23 20.63 -5.05
N VAL A 83 12.77 21.80 -4.69
CA VAL A 83 13.93 21.92 -3.84
C VAL A 83 13.49 21.73 -2.39
N CYS A 84 14.31 21.02 -1.62
CA CYS A 84 14.05 20.73 -0.21
C CYS A 84 14.89 21.65 0.69
N HIS A 85 14.24 22.27 1.67
CA HIS A 85 14.84 23.02 2.76
C HIS A 85 14.48 22.38 4.10
N TRP A 86 15.46 22.28 4.99
CA TRP A 86 15.20 21.89 6.37
C TRP A 86 14.93 23.12 7.23
N GLN A 87 13.79 23.16 7.90
CA GLN A 87 13.45 24.19 8.86
C GLN A 87 14.20 24.00 10.19
N ARG A 88 14.10 24.97 11.11
CA ARG A 88 14.83 24.93 12.41
C ARG A 88 14.33 23.81 13.33
N ASP A 89 13.02 23.58 13.32
CA ASP A 89 12.30 22.51 14.02
C ASP A 89 12.62 21.09 13.51
N GLY A 90 13.33 20.99 12.37
CA GLY A 90 13.68 19.73 11.73
C GLY A 90 12.70 19.29 10.65
N SER A 91 11.59 20.00 10.44
CA SER A 91 10.63 19.67 9.39
C SER A 91 11.18 19.99 7.99
N LEU A 92 10.70 19.25 6.99
CA LEU A 92 11.05 19.49 5.59
C LEU A 92 10.06 20.47 4.96
N TYR A 93 10.60 21.36 4.13
CA TYR A 93 9.85 22.30 3.33
C TYR A 93 10.27 22.19 1.87
N PHE A 94 9.28 22.10 0.99
CA PHE A 94 9.50 21.91 -0.44
C PHE A 94 9.03 23.14 -1.19
N TYR A 95 9.84 23.60 -2.14
CA TYR A 95 9.48 24.76 -2.96
C TYR A 95 10.02 24.66 -4.38
N CYS A 96 9.27 25.22 -5.32
CA CYS A 96 9.67 25.39 -6.70
C CYS A 96 10.38 26.73 -6.86
N LYS A 97 11.58 26.71 -7.45
CA LYS A 97 12.38 27.92 -7.71
C LYS A 97 11.72 28.88 -8.69
N PHE A 98 10.98 28.36 -9.67
CA PHE A 98 10.41 29.14 -10.77
C PHE A 98 8.98 29.62 -10.49
N CYS A 99 8.14 28.74 -9.95
CA CYS A 99 6.69 29.00 -9.83
C CYS A 99 6.25 29.43 -8.43
N HIS A 100 7.17 29.53 -7.47
CA HIS A 100 6.89 29.83 -6.05
C HIS A 100 5.87 28.89 -5.37
N VAL A 101 5.57 27.74 -6.00
CA VAL A 101 4.79 26.66 -5.40
C VAL A 101 5.55 26.13 -4.20
N SER A 102 4.88 25.94 -3.07
CA SER A 102 5.51 25.41 -1.88
C SER A 102 4.56 24.57 -1.04
N ILE A 103 5.11 23.60 -0.32
CA ILE A 103 4.35 22.71 0.55
C ILE A 103 5.21 22.28 1.75
N SER A 104 4.60 22.17 2.92
CA SER A 104 5.25 21.61 4.10
C SER A 104 5.22 20.08 4.05
N GLU A 105 6.14 19.42 4.73
CA GLU A 105 6.13 17.97 4.88
C GLU A 105 4.81 17.44 5.45
N LYS A 106 4.26 18.13 6.44
CA LYS A 106 2.98 17.77 7.06
C LYS A 106 1.83 17.83 6.07
N ASP A 107 1.74 18.92 5.29
CA ASP A 107 0.68 19.09 4.28
C ASP A 107 0.84 18.07 3.14
N LEU A 108 2.09 17.77 2.76
CA LEU A 108 2.39 16.76 1.75
C LEU A 108 1.90 15.38 2.20
N TRP A 109 2.22 14.97 3.43
CA TRP A 109 1.74 13.72 4.01
C TRP A 109 0.22 13.67 4.07
N ASN A 110 -0.42 14.72 4.58
CA ASN A 110 -1.87 14.80 4.68
C ASN A 110 -2.53 14.66 3.29
N GLY A 111 -1.95 15.29 2.27
CA GLY A 111 -2.40 15.19 0.88
C GLY A 111 -2.31 13.77 0.33
N ILE A 112 -1.15 13.13 0.48
CA ILE A 112 -0.92 11.74 0.05
C ILE A 112 -1.86 10.77 0.77
N HIS A 113 -1.99 10.90 2.10
CA HIS A 113 -2.90 10.06 2.88
C HIS A 113 -4.34 10.21 2.42
N LYS A 114 -4.82 11.45 2.25
CA LYS A 114 -6.17 11.73 1.78
C LYS A 114 -6.43 11.08 0.42
N GLU A 115 -5.48 11.20 -0.50
CA GLU A 115 -5.59 10.62 -1.85
C GLU A 115 -5.57 9.09 -1.83
N LEU A 116 -4.73 8.49 -0.97
CA LEU A 116 -4.73 7.03 -0.78
C LEU A 116 -6.06 6.55 -0.20
N TYR A 117 -6.56 7.20 0.86
CA TYR A 117 -7.84 6.85 1.47
C TYR A 117 -8.99 6.97 0.48
N GLN A 118 -8.99 8.02 -0.35
CA GLN A 118 -9.98 8.19 -1.40
C GLN A 118 -9.92 7.04 -2.42
N ARG A 119 -8.74 6.69 -2.94
CA ARG A 119 -8.58 5.56 -3.87
C ARG A 119 -8.98 4.23 -3.25
N MET A 120 -8.67 4.00 -1.97
CA MET A 120 -9.09 2.81 -1.24
C MET A 120 -10.62 2.71 -1.15
N GLU A 121 -11.30 3.82 -0.87
CA GLU A 121 -12.76 3.85 -0.78
C GLU A 121 -13.40 3.69 -2.16
N GLU A 122 -12.85 4.32 -3.20
CA GLU A 122 -13.25 4.10 -4.60
C GLU A 122 -13.11 2.63 -4.98
N HIS A 123 -12.00 1.97 -4.63
CA HIS A 123 -11.80 0.55 -4.87
C HIS A 123 -12.79 -0.33 -4.10
N LYS A 124 -13.11 -0.01 -2.83
CA LYS A 124 -14.15 -0.71 -2.06
C LYS A 124 -15.53 -0.56 -2.72
N ASN A 125 -15.86 0.64 -3.21
CA ASN A 125 -17.12 0.89 -3.89
C ASN A 125 -17.20 0.20 -5.25
N LEU A 126 -16.09 0.18 -6.00
CA LEU A 126 -15.95 -0.59 -7.23
C LEU A 126 -16.12 -2.09 -6.96
N LYS A 127 -15.50 -2.62 -5.90
CA LYS A 127 -15.64 -4.00 -5.46
C LYS A 127 -17.08 -4.33 -5.05
N LYS A 128 -17.78 -3.43 -4.35
CA LYS A 128 -19.21 -3.58 -4.04
C LYS A 128 -20.08 -3.59 -5.31
N LEU A 129 -19.78 -2.75 -6.29
CA LEU A 129 -20.47 -2.73 -7.59
C LEU A 129 -20.22 -4.02 -8.38
N ILE A 130 -18.96 -4.46 -8.47
CA ILE A 130 -18.59 -5.73 -9.08
C ILE A 130 -19.25 -6.89 -8.32
N GLN A 131 -19.28 -6.88 -6.99
CA GLN A 131 -19.95 -7.93 -6.22
C GLN A 131 -21.47 -7.96 -6.44
N LYS A 132 -22.11 -6.80 -6.66
CA LYS A 132 -23.52 -6.70 -7.02
C LYS A 132 -23.80 -7.14 -8.47
N ASN A 133 -22.86 -6.91 -9.39
CA ASN A 133 -23.02 -7.18 -10.82
C ASN A 133 -22.43 -8.54 -11.26
N SER A 134 -21.53 -9.13 -10.47
CA SER A 134 -20.93 -10.44 -10.74
C SER A 134 -21.81 -11.57 -10.22
N GLU A 135 -21.59 -12.74 -10.80
CA GLU A 135 -22.22 -14.04 -10.59
C GLU A 135 -22.37 -14.50 -9.12
N ASN A 136 -21.87 -13.74 -8.14
CA ASN A 136 -22.14 -13.98 -6.72
C ASN A 136 -23.64 -13.89 -6.40
N SER A 137 -24.40 -13.00 -7.04
CA SER A 137 -25.86 -12.99 -6.90
C SER A 137 -26.47 -14.30 -7.40
N ASN A 138 -26.03 -14.80 -8.55
CA ASN A 138 -26.47 -16.08 -9.12
C ASN A 138 -26.04 -17.28 -8.27
N LEU A 139 -24.78 -17.33 -7.79
CA LEU A 139 -24.27 -18.43 -6.96
C LEU A 139 -24.91 -18.44 -5.56
N GLU A 140 -25.09 -17.28 -4.94
CA GLU A 140 -25.78 -17.19 -3.64
C GLU A 140 -27.28 -17.52 -3.80
N THR A 141 -27.90 -17.17 -4.93
CA THR A 141 -29.28 -17.55 -5.24
C THR A 141 -29.41 -19.04 -5.51
N LYS A 142 -28.47 -19.65 -6.27
CA LYS A 142 -28.37 -21.10 -6.47
C LYS A 142 -28.19 -21.83 -5.15
N LYS A 143 -27.33 -21.32 -4.25
CA LYS A 143 -27.13 -21.86 -2.90
C LYS A 143 -28.43 -21.83 -2.09
N ILE A 144 -29.17 -20.72 -2.12
CA ILE A 144 -30.46 -20.60 -1.41
C ILE A 144 -31.50 -21.57 -2.01
N ALA A 145 -31.56 -21.69 -3.33
CA ALA A 145 -32.47 -22.62 -4.02
C ALA A 145 -32.16 -24.08 -3.67
N LEU A 146 -30.89 -24.50 -3.76
CA LEU A 146 -30.44 -25.84 -3.38
C LEU A 146 -30.71 -26.16 -1.91
N SER A 147 -30.49 -25.21 -0.99
CA SER A 147 -30.82 -25.40 0.43
C SER A 147 -32.32 -25.64 0.65
N ARG A 148 -33.19 -24.89 -0.05
CA ARG A 148 -34.65 -25.09 0.03
C ARG A 148 -35.08 -26.45 -0.53
N GLU A 149 -34.50 -26.88 -1.65
CA GLU A 149 -34.76 -28.21 -2.20
C GLU A 149 -34.31 -29.32 -1.26
N MET A 150 -33.16 -29.17 -0.60
CA MET A 150 -32.69 -30.11 0.41
C MET A 150 -33.65 -30.19 1.62
N GLU A 151 -34.18 -29.06 2.09
CA GLU A 151 -35.19 -29.04 3.15
C GLU A 151 -36.46 -29.78 2.72
N GLN A 152 -36.93 -29.58 1.48
CA GLN A 152 -38.09 -30.31 0.94
C GLN A 152 -37.85 -31.82 0.87
N VAL A 153 -36.70 -32.25 0.34
CA VAL A 153 -36.33 -33.68 0.29
C VAL A 153 -36.24 -34.26 1.70
N SER A 154 -35.66 -33.51 2.65
CA SER A 154 -35.58 -33.95 4.05
C SER A 154 -36.97 -34.08 4.69
N GLY A 155 -37.89 -33.15 4.41
CA GLY A 155 -39.27 -33.23 4.86
C GLY A 155 -40.01 -34.43 4.29
N ASN A 156 -39.79 -34.74 3.02
CA ASN A 156 -40.36 -35.93 2.37
C ASN A 156 -39.86 -37.23 2.99
N ILE A 157 -38.55 -37.34 3.31
CA ILE A 157 -37.98 -38.50 3.99
C ILE A 157 -38.67 -38.71 5.35
N VAL A 158 -38.82 -37.65 6.15
CA VAL A 158 -39.49 -37.72 7.45
C VAL A 158 -40.95 -38.18 7.30
N ARG A 159 -41.65 -37.69 6.27
CA ARG A 159 -43.02 -38.09 5.96
C ARG A 159 -43.11 -39.58 5.60
N LEU A 160 -42.22 -40.08 4.75
CA LEU A 160 -42.17 -41.50 4.37
C LEU A 160 -41.83 -42.39 5.57
N GLU A 161 -40.91 -41.96 6.44
CA GLU A 161 -40.57 -42.67 7.68
C GLU A 161 -41.75 -42.68 8.68
N SER A 162 -42.57 -41.63 8.71
CA SER A 162 -43.82 -41.60 9.46
C SER A 162 -44.85 -42.58 8.90
N GLN A 163 -45.01 -42.63 7.58
CA GLN A 163 -45.90 -43.60 6.90
C GLN A 163 -45.46 -45.04 7.18
N LYS A 164 -44.15 -45.32 7.20
CA LYS A 164 -43.62 -46.64 7.56
C LYS A 164 -43.97 -47.03 9.00
N ARG A 165 -43.90 -46.09 9.95
CA ARG A 165 -44.32 -46.30 11.35
C ARG A 165 -45.82 -46.58 11.45
N SER A 166 -46.64 -45.77 10.79
CA SER A 166 -48.11 -45.96 10.79
C SER A 166 -48.53 -47.27 10.12
N GLY A 167 -47.89 -47.66 9.01
CA GLY A 167 -48.14 -48.94 8.35
C GLY A 167 -47.83 -50.15 9.25
N TYR A 168 -46.79 -50.05 10.08
CA TYR A 168 -46.47 -51.07 11.08
C TYR A 168 -47.52 -51.12 12.20
N GLU A 169 -47.97 -49.97 12.72
CA GLU A 169 -49.04 -49.91 13.72
C GLU A 169 -50.34 -50.55 13.19
N GLN A 170 -50.73 -50.27 11.95
CA GLN A 170 -51.93 -50.87 11.34
C GLN A 170 -51.82 -52.38 11.17
N TYR A 171 -50.62 -52.89 10.85
CA TYR A 171 -50.35 -54.33 10.80
C TYR A 171 -50.47 -54.98 12.18
N VAL A 172 -49.87 -54.38 13.21
CA VAL A 172 -49.95 -54.89 14.60
C VAL A 172 -51.38 -54.87 15.13
N LEU A 173 -52.18 -53.86 14.77
CA LEU A 173 -53.60 -53.77 15.13
C LEU A 173 -54.50 -54.71 14.31
N GLY A 174 -53.96 -55.52 13.41
CA GLY A 174 -54.71 -56.48 12.58
C GLY A 174 -55.57 -55.84 11.48
N LYS A 175 -55.40 -54.53 11.22
CA LYS A 175 -56.15 -53.80 10.18
C LYS A 175 -55.58 -54.00 8.78
N LEU A 176 -54.36 -54.51 8.68
CA LEU A 176 -53.62 -54.71 7.42
C LEU A 176 -53.14 -56.17 7.33
N SER A 177 -53.33 -56.81 6.17
CA SER A 177 -52.82 -58.17 5.93
C SER A 177 -51.29 -58.15 5.77
N LYS A 178 -50.65 -59.29 6.07
CA LYS A 178 -49.18 -59.44 6.00
C LYS A 178 -48.62 -59.13 4.61
N GLU A 179 -49.28 -59.59 3.56
CA GLU A 179 -48.87 -59.37 2.17
C GLU A 179 -48.90 -57.88 1.80
N LYS A 180 -50.01 -57.19 2.12
CA LYS A 180 -50.16 -55.75 1.88
C LYS A 180 -49.17 -54.92 2.68
N PHE A 181 -48.85 -55.34 3.91
CA PHE A 181 -47.81 -54.69 4.72
C PHE A 181 -46.42 -54.82 4.08
N LEU A 182 -46.05 -56.02 3.60
CA LEU A 182 -44.75 -56.26 2.99
C LEU A 182 -44.57 -55.44 1.71
N GLU A 183 -45.60 -55.37 0.87
CA GLU A 183 -45.61 -54.54 -0.34
C GLU A 183 -45.47 -53.04 -0.01
N LEU A 184 -46.27 -52.54 0.94
CA LEU A 184 -46.20 -51.14 1.39
C LEU A 184 -44.82 -50.80 1.96
N LYS A 185 -44.26 -51.68 2.80
CA LYS A 185 -42.94 -51.51 3.41
C LYS A 185 -41.87 -51.39 2.33
N GLN A 186 -41.90 -52.27 1.33
CA GLN A 186 -40.89 -52.31 0.28
C GLN A 186 -40.96 -51.08 -0.63
N ASN A 187 -42.18 -50.64 -0.99
CA ASN A 187 -42.39 -49.42 -1.77
C ASN A 187 -41.86 -48.18 -1.04
N LEU A 188 -42.19 -48.04 0.25
CA LEU A 188 -41.71 -46.93 1.08
C LEU A 188 -40.19 -46.98 1.29
N GLU A 189 -39.60 -48.17 1.46
CA GLU A 189 -38.14 -48.32 1.61
C GLU A 189 -37.39 -47.92 0.34
N ASN A 190 -37.90 -48.29 -0.85
CA ASN A 190 -37.32 -47.87 -2.13
C ASN A 190 -37.37 -46.35 -2.30
N GLU A 191 -38.52 -45.74 -2.00
CA GLU A 191 -38.72 -44.29 -2.14
C GLU A 191 -37.84 -43.50 -1.15
N ILE A 192 -37.65 -44.01 0.07
CA ILE A 192 -36.70 -43.42 1.04
C ILE A 192 -35.26 -43.51 0.54
N VAL A 193 -34.86 -44.63 -0.06
CA VAL A 193 -33.50 -44.80 -0.60
C VAL A 193 -33.25 -43.82 -1.75
N GLU A 194 -34.20 -43.67 -2.67
CA GLU A 194 -34.11 -42.71 -3.78
C GLU A 194 -33.98 -41.27 -3.27
N GLN A 195 -34.81 -40.86 -2.30
CA GLN A 195 -34.74 -39.52 -1.72
C GLN A 195 -33.44 -39.27 -0.96
N LYS A 196 -32.89 -40.29 -0.27
CA LYS A 196 -31.57 -40.19 0.39
C LYS A 196 -30.45 -40.02 -0.63
N GLN A 197 -30.49 -40.75 -1.75
CA GLN A 197 -29.50 -40.58 -2.82
C GLN A 197 -29.57 -39.18 -3.43
N GLU A 198 -30.76 -38.68 -3.71
CA GLU A 198 -30.97 -37.32 -4.22
C GLU A 198 -30.45 -36.24 -3.25
N LYS A 199 -30.70 -36.40 -1.96
CA LYS A 199 -30.16 -35.52 -0.91
C LYS A 199 -28.63 -35.48 -0.94
N THR A 200 -27.96 -36.64 -1.04
CA THR A 200 -26.49 -36.68 -1.09
C THR A 200 -25.89 -36.04 -2.34
N LYS A 201 -26.59 -36.08 -3.49
CA LYS A 201 -26.15 -35.39 -4.71
C LYS A 201 -26.19 -33.87 -4.51
N LYS A 202 -27.29 -33.36 -3.96
CA LYS A 202 -27.47 -31.93 -3.67
C LYS A 202 -26.50 -31.42 -2.61
N GLU A 203 -26.19 -32.22 -1.59
CA GLU A 203 -25.17 -31.90 -0.59
C GLU A 203 -23.78 -31.70 -1.20
N LYS A 204 -23.39 -32.56 -2.16
CA LYS A 204 -22.12 -32.43 -2.88
C LYS A 204 -22.08 -31.16 -3.73
N GLU A 205 -23.16 -30.86 -4.44
CA GLU A 205 -23.27 -29.64 -5.25
C GLU A 205 -23.17 -28.37 -4.38
N LEU A 206 -23.86 -28.36 -3.23
CA LEU A 206 -23.81 -27.25 -2.28
C LEU A 206 -22.39 -27.03 -1.73
N ALA A 207 -21.66 -28.11 -1.44
CA ALA A 207 -20.28 -28.03 -0.96
C ALA A 207 -19.33 -27.41 -2.00
N LEU A 208 -19.48 -27.75 -3.28
CA LEU A 208 -18.70 -27.18 -4.38
C LEU A 208 -18.94 -25.67 -4.51
N ILE A 209 -20.20 -25.24 -4.46
CA ILE A 209 -20.58 -23.82 -4.53
C ILE A 209 -20.03 -23.04 -3.33
N GLN A 210 -20.05 -23.62 -2.13
CA GLN A 210 -19.50 -22.99 -0.93
C GLN A 210 -17.98 -22.79 -1.02
N GLU A 211 -17.26 -23.77 -1.54
CA GLU A 211 -15.81 -23.67 -1.71
C GLU A 211 -15.44 -22.61 -2.75
N GLU A 212 -16.16 -22.55 -3.87
CA GLU A 212 -15.94 -21.52 -4.90
C GLU A 212 -16.19 -20.09 -4.34
N LEU A 213 -17.23 -19.91 -3.52
CA LEU A 213 -17.49 -18.65 -2.83
C LEU A 213 -16.40 -18.30 -1.80
N ARG A 214 -15.81 -19.30 -1.12
CA ARG A 214 -14.73 -19.10 -0.15
C ARG A 214 -13.44 -18.65 -0.82
N GLN A 215 -13.06 -19.29 -1.93
CA GLN A 215 -11.88 -18.92 -2.70
C GLN A 215 -11.99 -17.49 -3.24
N LYS A 216 -13.16 -17.11 -3.79
CA LYS A 216 -13.43 -15.73 -4.24
C LYS A 216 -13.31 -14.70 -3.10
N LYS A 217 -13.69 -15.05 -1.87
CA LYS A 217 -13.55 -14.17 -0.68
C LYS A 217 -12.11 -14.00 -0.20
N GLN A 218 -11.28 -15.04 -0.27
CA GLN A 218 -9.87 -14.97 0.17
C GLN A 218 -9.02 -14.11 -0.77
N VAL A 219 -9.20 -14.25 -2.09
CA VAL A 219 -8.53 -13.39 -3.07
C VAL A 219 -8.84 -11.90 -2.81
N ALA A 220 -10.10 -11.61 -2.47
CA ALA A 220 -10.57 -10.28 -2.13
C ALA A 220 -9.98 -9.69 -0.83
N GLY A 221 -9.61 -10.51 0.16
CA GLY A 221 -9.04 -10.06 1.43
C GLY A 221 -7.54 -9.80 1.37
N ASN A 222 -6.81 -10.59 0.57
CA ASN A 222 -5.35 -10.45 0.45
C ASN A 222 -4.94 -9.13 -0.24
N THR A 223 -5.76 -8.60 -1.15
CA THR A 223 -5.53 -7.28 -1.77
C THR A 223 -5.69 -6.12 -0.78
N GLU A 224 -6.53 -6.26 0.25
CA GLU A 224 -6.77 -5.20 1.25
C GLU A 224 -5.65 -5.09 2.29
N VAL A 225 -4.92 -6.18 2.56
CA VAL A 225 -3.84 -6.23 3.56
C VAL A 225 -2.52 -5.64 3.03
N LEU A 226 -2.30 -5.61 1.71
CA LEU A 226 -1.08 -5.09 1.08
C LEU A 226 -0.93 -3.56 1.14
N LEU A 227 -1.98 -2.83 1.52
CA LEU A 227 -2.06 -1.36 1.47
C LEU A 227 -1.95 -0.68 2.85
N THR A 228 -1.35 -1.34 3.84
CA THR A 228 -1.07 -0.68 5.13
C THR A 228 -0.08 0.46 4.98
N VAL A 229 -0.35 1.53 5.73
CA VAL A 229 0.30 2.86 5.72
C VAL A 229 1.83 2.81 5.80
N ASP A 230 2.41 1.76 6.41
CA ASP A 230 3.86 1.66 6.60
C ASP A 230 4.65 1.34 5.31
N ASN A 231 3.99 0.87 4.24
CA ASN A 231 4.62 0.62 2.92
C ASN A 231 4.29 1.68 1.86
N LEU A 232 3.62 2.78 2.25
CA LEU A 232 3.03 3.75 1.33
C LEU A 232 4.05 4.37 0.34
N LEU A 233 5.27 4.64 0.81
CA LEU A 233 6.35 5.18 -0.03
C LEU A 233 6.84 4.21 -1.12
N GLN A 234 6.68 2.89 -0.93
CA GLN A 234 7.04 1.91 -1.96
C GLN A 234 6.13 2.02 -3.19
N TYR A 235 4.88 2.43 -2.97
CA TYR A 235 3.88 2.55 -4.03
C TYR A 235 3.81 3.93 -4.65
N VAL A 236 4.48 4.95 -4.09
CA VAL A 236 4.46 6.32 -4.64
C VAL A 236 5.55 6.50 -5.69
N LYS A 237 5.15 6.61 -6.96
CA LYS A 237 6.07 6.83 -8.09
C LYS A 237 6.45 8.30 -8.21
N LYS A 238 5.46 9.18 -8.20
CA LYS A 238 5.59 10.61 -8.47
C LYS A 238 4.55 11.38 -7.66
N ILE A 239 4.95 12.52 -7.11
CA ILE A 239 4.04 13.46 -6.44
C ILE A 239 4.15 14.80 -7.14
N GLU A 240 3.03 15.36 -7.56
CA GLU A 240 2.94 16.69 -8.15
C GLU A 240 2.24 17.65 -7.19
N VAL A 241 2.77 18.87 -7.08
CA VAL A 241 2.25 19.90 -6.19
C VAL A 241 1.83 21.11 -6.99
N ASP A 242 0.60 21.56 -6.77
CA ASP A 242 -0.02 22.74 -7.38
C ASP A 242 0.18 24.00 -6.50
N ARG A 243 0.00 25.21 -7.06
CA ARG A 243 0.02 26.50 -6.33
C ARG A 243 -0.96 26.54 -5.16
N ARG A 244 -2.07 25.80 -5.25
CA ARG A 244 -3.06 25.66 -4.16
C ARG A 244 -2.63 24.68 -3.06
N LYS A 245 -1.39 24.17 -3.11
CA LYS A 245 -0.85 23.13 -2.22
C LYS A 245 -1.62 21.80 -2.29
N ILE A 246 -2.31 21.57 -3.41
CA ILE A 246 -2.97 20.30 -3.70
C ILE A 246 -1.91 19.34 -4.24
N THR A 247 -1.88 18.14 -3.68
CA THR A 247 -0.98 17.05 -4.10
C THR A 247 -1.72 16.12 -5.05
N TYR A 248 -1.02 15.67 -6.09
CA TYR A 248 -1.45 14.61 -6.98
C TYR A 248 -0.40 13.51 -6.97
N THR A 249 -0.80 12.30 -6.61
CA THR A 249 0.11 11.19 -6.36
C THR A 249 -0.12 10.10 -7.39
N GLU A 250 0.93 9.82 -8.17
CA GLU A 250 0.98 8.68 -9.06
C GLU A 250 1.43 7.44 -8.26
N PHE A 251 0.53 6.47 -8.13
CA PHE A 251 0.82 5.20 -7.47
C PHE A 251 1.20 4.11 -8.48
N VAL A 252 1.96 3.10 -8.05
CA VAL A 252 2.54 2.01 -8.88
C VAL A 252 1.60 0.80 -9.08
N PHE A 253 0.36 0.85 -8.56
CA PHE A 253 -0.58 -0.29 -8.59
C PHE A 253 -0.94 -0.78 -10.00
#